data_AF-A0A395NI25-F1
#
_entry.id   AF-A0A395NI25-F1
#
_cell.length_a   1.000
_cell.length_b   1.000
_cell.length_c   1.000
_cell.angle_alpha   90.00
_cell.angle_beta   90.00
_cell.angle_gamma   90.00
#
_symmetry.space_group_name_H-M   'P 1'
#
loop_
_entity.id
_entity.type
_entity.pdbx_description
1 polymer ?
#
loop_
_entity_poly.entity_id
_entity_poly.type
_entity_poly.pdbx_seq_one_letter_code
_entity_poly.pdbx_strand_id
1 'polypeptide(L)'
;MKFAHAFKQSLASQGMAYYSPPGFPPHWVAHAIPYGQLKKCLKKVQRELQELGLDTETLRTLLDPNTDSPVALNYSLNASSNSMLVRPKLTVYIHLHEGNIIDASLTPTTRQFFEKISSGFSVDSAENEGESNLVNIPRVKAADQAMSTTPQSSTEANRTDSESYETIEVPLVFDGVFFDMLQSDVNNLDALQATEQDQLKEEVKELGKQVSQVSRPSRFSKSDLGRWRRIFELYLDAEIFFATHERDHGARSSQTALQQLQWFQNQVKKQQLVGTFKLAESRSAFSRFLELNLSLLKHLQFQELNVLAISKILKSKNIPP
;
A
#
# COMPACT_ATOMS: atom_id res chain seq x y z
N MET A 1 -9.72 18.64 -4.73
CA MET A 1 -8.36 19.13 -4.42
C MET A 1 -8.11 19.39 -2.93
N LYS A 2 -9.15 19.54 -2.09
CA LYS A 2 -9.02 19.88 -0.66
C LYS A 2 -8.16 18.90 0.17
N PHE A 3 -8.28 17.59 -0.03
CA PHE A 3 -7.54 16.61 0.80
C PHE A 3 -6.02 16.60 0.54
N ALA A 4 -5.55 16.71 -0.70
CA ALA A 4 -4.10 16.69 -0.98
C ALA A 4 -3.38 17.90 -0.34
N HIS A 5 -4.02 19.07 -0.39
CA HIS A 5 -3.54 20.27 0.28
C HIS A 5 -3.62 20.11 1.80
N ALA A 6 -4.75 19.63 2.32
CA ALA A 6 -4.92 19.37 3.76
C ALA A 6 -3.89 18.36 4.28
N PHE A 7 -3.61 17.28 3.54
CA PHE A 7 -2.61 16.27 3.89
C PHE A 7 -1.19 16.87 3.96
N LYS A 8 -0.80 17.63 2.92
CA LYS A 8 0.50 18.33 2.92
C LYS A 8 0.59 19.36 4.06
N GLN A 9 -0.51 20.05 4.35
CA GLN A 9 -0.59 20.98 5.46
C GLN A 9 -0.50 20.27 6.81
N SER A 10 -1.19 19.14 6.99
CA SER A 10 -1.10 18.31 8.20
C SER A 10 0.33 17.81 8.44
N LEU A 11 1.05 17.40 7.39
CA LEU A 11 2.46 17.03 7.49
C LEU A 11 3.36 18.20 7.93
N ALA A 12 3.03 19.43 7.50
CA ALA A 12 3.79 20.63 7.84
C ALA A 12 3.42 21.23 9.20
N SER A 13 2.18 21.03 9.68
CA SER A 13 1.63 21.76 10.84
C SER A 13 1.39 20.90 12.08
N GLN A 14 1.34 19.57 11.98
CA GLN A 14 1.17 18.72 13.17
C GLN A 14 2.45 18.72 14.02
N GLY A 15 2.45 19.55 15.05
CA GLY A 15 3.39 19.47 16.16
C GLY A 15 2.79 20.13 17.40
N MET A 16 2.98 19.49 18.56
CA MET A 16 2.60 20.06 19.85
C MET A 16 3.45 21.31 20.12
N ALA A 17 2.82 22.49 20.09
CA ALA A 17 3.45 23.80 20.24
C ALA A 17 4.20 24.02 21.57
N TYR A 18 4.08 23.10 22.53
CA TYR A 18 4.64 23.27 23.88
C TYR A 18 5.91 22.44 24.17
N TYR A 19 6.21 21.38 23.39
CA TYR A 19 7.31 20.45 23.74
C TYR A 19 8.08 19.87 22.54
N SER A 20 7.78 20.27 21.30
CA SER A 20 8.50 19.81 20.12
C SER A 20 8.40 20.84 19.00
N PRO A 21 9.39 20.96 18.09
CA PRO A 21 9.26 21.80 16.92
C PRO A 21 7.97 21.45 16.14
N PRO A 22 7.26 22.46 15.59
CA PRO A 22 6.05 22.22 14.83
C PRO A 22 6.37 21.40 13.57
N GLY A 23 5.62 20.31 13.35
CA GLY A 23 5.75 19.45 12.17
C GLY A 23 6.48 18.12 12.42
N PHE A 24 6.39 17.24 11.42
CA PHE A 24 7.16 16.00 11.36
C PHE A 24 8.61 16.25 10.92
N PRO A 25 9.55 15.37 11.26
CA PRO A 25 10.92 15.44 10.75
C PRO A 25 10.94 15.52 9.21
N PRO A 26 11.85 16.31 8.61
CA PRO A 26 11.91 16.48 7.14
C PRO A 26 12.08 15.17 6.39
N HIS A 27 12.85 14.23 6.94
CA HIS A 27 13.05 12.91 6.32
C HIS A 27 11.76 12.08 6.34
N TRP A 28 10.90 12.20 7.35
CA TRP A 28 9.58 11.55 7.34
C TRP A 28 8.67 12.13 6.27
N VAL A 29 8.63 13.46 6.16
CA VAL A 29 7.82 14.13 5.14
C VAL A 29 8.26 13.73 3.73
N ALA A 30 9.56 13.51 3.51
CA ALA A 30 10.10 13.05 2.23
C ALA A 30 9.67 11.61 1.88
N HIS A 31 9.49 10.74 2.87
CA HIS A 31 9.05 9.35 2.69
C HIS A 31 7.53 9.17 2.83
N ALA A 32 6.78 10.24 3.13
CA ALA A 32 5.33 10.19 3.21
C ALA A 32 4.71 9.86 1.86
N ILE A 33 3.55 9.19 1.86
CA ILE A 33 2.84 8.82 0.63
C ILE A 33 2.63 10.06 -0.25
N PRO A 34 3.10 10.07 -1.51
CA PRO A 34 2.95 11.17 -2.43
C PRO A 34 1.54 11.20 -3.03
N TYR A 35 0.53 11.43 -2.19
CA TYR A 35 -0.90 11.36 -2.54
C TYR A 35 -1.25 12.16 -3.80
N GLY A 36 -0.63 13.33 -3.99
CA GLY A 36 -0.84 14.17 -5.16
C GLY A 36 -0.32 13.54 -6.47
N GLN A 37 0.81 12.84 -6.43
CA GLN A 37 1.40 12.18 -7.59
C GLN A 37 0.61 10.91 -7.94
N LEU A 38 0.32 10.08 -6.93
CA LEU A 38 -0.54 8.90 -7.07
C LEU A 38 -1.90 9.27 -7.67
N LYS A 39 -2.50 10.37 -7.21
CA LYS A 39 -3.78 10.86 -7.77
C LYS A 39 -3.67 11.33 -9.21
N LYS A 40 -2.54 11.92 -9.62
CA LYS A 40 -2.31 12.30 -11.03
C LYS A 40 -2.15 11.05 -11.89
N CYS A 41 -1.42 10.05 -11.41
CA CYS A 41 -1.25 8.78 -12.12
C CYS A 41 -2.60 8.08 -12.28
N LEU A 42 -3.41 8.01 -11.21
CA LEU A 42 -4.76 7.45 -11.27
C LEU A 42 -5.68 8.13 -12.29
N LYS A 43 -5.55 9.46 -12.48
CA LYS A 43 -6.30 10.16 -13.54
C LYS A 43 -5.85 9.78 -14.95
N LYS A 44 -4.59 9.36 -15.13
CA LYS A 44 -4.10 8.83 -16.40
C LYS A 44 -4.69 7.45 -16.67
N VAL A 45 -4.73 6.57 -15.66
CA VAL A 45 -5.44 5.27 -15.74
C VAL A 45 -6.89 5.47 -16.16
N GLN A 46 -7.58 6.42 -15.53
CA GLN A 46 -8.97 6.72 -15.88
C GLN A 46 -9.11 7.18 -17.34
N ARG A 47 -8.18 8.02 -17.82
CA ARG A 47 -8.22 8.50 -19.21
C ARG A 47 -7.94 7.36 -20.18
N GLU A 48 -6.97 6.52 -19.88
CA GLU A 48 -6.64 5.33 -20.65
C GLU A 48 -7.87 4.42 -20.77
N LEU A 49 -8.53 4.09 -19.66
CA LEU A 49 -9.79 3.33 -19.69
C LEU A 49 -10.88 4.01 -20.55
N GLN A 50 -11.04 5.34 -20.44
CA GLN A 50 -12.00 6.08 -21.27
C GLN A 50 -11.65 6.08 -22.76
N GLU A 51 -10.36 6.19 -23.12
CA GLU A 51 -9.88 6.09 -24.51
C GLU A 51 -10.13 4.70 -25.10
N LEU A 52 -10.13 3.67 -24.26
CA LEU A 52 -10.52 2.30 -24.63
C LEU A 52 -12.05 2.08 -24.69
N GLY A 53 -12.86 3.11 -24.43
CA GLY A 53 -14.32 3.01 -24.34
C GLY A 53 -14.80 2.26 -23.10
N LEU A 54 -13.94 2.08 -22.09
CA LEU A 54 -14.27 1.51 -20.79
C LEU A 54 -14.54 2.65 -19.80
N ASP A 55 -15.66 3.34 -19.99
CA ASP A 55 -16.09 4.37 -19.05
C ASP A 55 -16.60 3.77 -17.72
N THR A 56 -16.87 4.63 -16.75
CA THR A 56 -17.22 4.17 -15.39
C THR A 56 -18.58 3.46 -15.33
N GLU A 57 -19.50 3.74 -16.24
CA GLU A 57 -20.80 3.06 -16.28
C GLU A 57 -20.66 1.68 -16.95
N THR A 58 -19.93 1.62 -18.06
CA THR A 58 -19.59 0.40 -18.79
C THR A 58 -18.80 -0.58 -17.91
N LEU A 59 -17.78 -0.10 -17.18
CA LEU A 59 -17.01 -0.92 -16.26
C LEU A 59 -17.86 -1.51 -15.13
N ARG A 60 -18.82 -0.74 -14.59
CA ARG A 60 -19.71 -1.25 -13.52
C ARG A 60 -20.59 -2.38 -14.02
N THR A 61 -21.13 -2.26 -15.23
CA THR A 61 -21.97 -3.30 -15.84
C THR A 61 -21.15 -4.54 -16.16
N LEU A 62 -19.94 -4.38 -16.70
CA LEU A 62 -19.11 -5.50 -17.15
C LEU A 62 -18.34 -6.24 -16.03
N LEU A 63 -18.14 -5.60 -14.87
CA LEU A 63 -17.54 -6.21 -13.67
C LEU A 63 -18.58 -6.80 -12.71
N ASP A 64 -19.88 -6.61 -12.94
CA ASP A 64 -20.91 -7.21 -12.08
C ASP A 64 -21.02 -8.72 -12.39
N PRO A 65 -20.70 -9.60 -11.42
CA PRO A 65 -20.69 -11.05 -11.63
C PRO A 65 -22.08 -11.66 -11.85
N ASN A 66 -23.15 -10.89 -11.64
CA ASN A 66 -24.54 -11.34 -11.84
C ASN A 66 -25.10 -10.96 -13.22
N THR A 67 -24.28 -10.40 -14.10
CA THR A 67 -24.73 -9.95 -15.42
C THR A 67 -24.68 -11.12 -16.40
N ASP A 68 -25.80 -11.42 -17.06
CA ASP A 68 -25.90 -12.37 -18.19
C ASP A 68 -25.26 -11.83 -19.49
N SER A 69 -24.26 -10.94 -19.36
CA SER A 69 -23.59 -10.31 -20.48
C SER A 69 -22.68 -11.34 -21.18
N PRO A 70 -22.71 -11.43 -22.52
CA PRO A 70 -21.80 -12.29 -23.29
C PRO A 70 -20.33 -11.81 -23.23
N VAL A 71 -20.11 -10.63 -22.64
CA VAL A 71 -18.78 -10.07 -22.33
C VAL A 71 -18.66 -9.88 -20.83
N ALA A 72 -17.66 -10.53 -20.22
CA ALA A 72 -17.33 -10.36 -18.81
C ALA A 72 -15.93 -9.75 -18.66
N LEU A 73 -15.78 -8.76 -17.78
CA LEU A 73 -14.48 -8.22 -17.38
C LEU A 73 -14.06 -8.83 -16.04
N ASN A 74 -12.78 -9.13 -15.92
CA ASN A 74 -12.15 -9.54 -14.68
C ASN A 74 -10.90 -8.69 -14.44
N TYR A 75 -10.85 -8.03 -13.30
CA TYR A 75 -9.67 -7.30 -12.85
C TYR A 75 -9.01 -8.08 -11.71
N SER A 76 -7.79 -8.55 -11.94
CA SER A 76 -7.02 -9.31 -10.94
C SER A 76 -5.69 -8.64 -10.62
N LEU A 77 -5.31 -8.75 -9.36
CA LEU A 77 -4.01 -8.32 -8.84
C LEU A 77 -3.15 -9.58 -8.67
N ASN A 78 -2.28 -9.87 -9.63
CA ASN A 78 -1.48 -11.08 -9.62
C ASN A 78 -0.14 -10.83 -8.92
N ALA A 79 0.23 -11.72 -7.99
CA ALA A 79 1.58 -11.70 -7.43
C ALA A 79 2.58 -12.10 -8.51
N SER A 80 3.61 -11.29 -8.73
CA SER A 80 4.73 -11.64 -9.59
C SER A 80 5.49 -12.83 -8.98
N SER A 81 5.77 -13.86 -9.77
CA SER A 81 6.29 -15.15 -9.30
C SER A 81 7.59 -15.07 -8.47
N ASN A 82 8.34 -13.96 -8.57
CA ASN A 82 9.63 -13.77 -7.92
C ASN A 82 9.72 -12.49 -7.08
N SER A 83 8.63 -11.77 -6.86
CA SER A 83 8.64 -10.52 -6.09
C SER A 83 7.32 -10.29 -5.40
N MET A 84 7.33 -9.60 -4.25
CA MET A 84 6.10 -9.11 -3.61
C MET A 84 5.32 -8.13 -4.51
N LEU A 85 5.78 -7.87 -5.73
CA LEU A 85 5.17 -6.96 -6.71
C LEU A 85 3.80 -7.45 -7.14
N VAL A 86 2.81 -6.56 -6.99
CA VAL A 86 1.44 -6.80 -7.43
C VAL A 86 1.29 -6.24 -8.83
N ARG A 87 0.95 -7.11 -9.78
CA ARG A 87 0.70 -6.71 -11.17
C ARG A 87 -0.80 -6.68 -11.44
N PRO A 88 -1.35 -5.50 -11.76
CA PRO A 88 -2.72 -5.43 -12.21
C PRO A 88 -2.87 -6.11 -13.57
N LYS A 89 -3.99 -6.80 -13.76
CA LYS A 89 -4.36 -7.45 -15.00
C LYS A 89 -5.85 -7.28 -15.24
N LEU A 90 -6.21 -6.60 -16.31
CA LEU A 90 -7.59 -6.53 -16.80
C LEU A 90 -7.76 -7.55 -17.92
N THR A 91 -8.68 -8.49 -17.72
CA THR A 91 -8.98 -9.58 -18.66
C THR A 91 -10.42 -9.46 -19.13
N VAL A 92 -10.66 -9.69 -20.41
CA VAL A 92 -11.98 -9.69 -21.04
C VAL A 92 -12.27 -11.08 -21.56
N TYR A 93 -13.43 -11.61 -21.21
CA TYR A 93 -13.96 -12.85 -21.79
C TYR A 93 -15.02 -12.47 -22.82
N ILE A 94 -14.82 -12.86 -24.08
CA ILE A 94 -15.73 -12.54 -25.19
C ILE A 94 -16.30 -13.83 -25.74
N HIS A 95 -17.63 -13.93 -25.79
CA HIS A 95 -18.33 -14.99 -26.50
C HIS A 95 -18.38 -14.69 -28.01
N LEU A 96 -17.81 -15.58 -28.82
CA LEU A 96 -17.76 -15.47 -30.28
C LEU A 96 -18.75 -16.45 -30.91
N HIS A 97 -19.48 -15.99 -31.94
CA HIS A 97 -20.28 -16.84 -32.83
C HIS A 97 -19.89 -16.55 -34.28
N GLU A 98 -19.45 -17.60 -34.99
CA GLU A 98 -18.97 -17.52 -36.38
C GLU A 98 -17.89 -16.43 -36.64
N GLY A 99 -17.04 -16.13 -35.65
CA GLY A 99 -15.96 -15.15 -35.77
C GLY A 99 -16.38 -13.69 -35.58
N ASN A 100 -17.66 -13.43 -35.25
CA ASN A 100 -18.16 -12.10 -34.92
C ASN A 100 -18.43 -12.00 -33.40
N ILE A 101 -18.14 -10.83 -32.85
CA ILE A 101 -18.47 -10.51 -31.46
C ILE A 101 -20.00 -10.43 -31.35
N ILE A 102 -20.59 -11.32 -30.56
CA ILE A 102 -22.02 -11.26 -30.26
C ILE A 102 -22.23 -10.09 -29.31
N ASP A 103 -22.80 -8.99 -29.83
CA ASP A 103 -23.77 -8.12 -29.15
C ASP A 103 -23.52 -6.58 -29.15
N ALA A 104 -24.66 -5.88 -29.03
CA ALA A 104 -25.02 -4.51 -29.29
C ALA A 104 -24.92 -3.53 -28.10
N SER A 105 -24.44 -3.96 -26.94
CA SER A 105 -24.34 -3.14 -25.72
C SER A 105 -23.02 -2.37 -25.57
N LEU A 106 -21.99 -2.74 -26.33
CA LEU A 106 -20.70 -2.06 -26.33
C LEU A 106 -20.76 -0.77 -27.16
N THR A 107 -20.12 0.29 -26.66
CA THR A 107 -19.98 1.52 -27.45
C THR A 107 -19.22 1.20 -28.75
N PRO A 108 -19.44 1.96 -29.85
CA PRO A 108 -18.70 1.74 -31.10
C PRO A 108 -17.18 1.72 -30.90
N THR A 109 -16.66 2.54 -29.98
CA THR A 109 -15.25 2.61 -29.62
C THR A 109 -14.77 1.32 -28.93
N THR A 110 -15.55 0.81 -27.97
CA THR A 110 -15.24 -0.43 -27.24
C THR A 110 -15.28 -1.64 -28.16
N ARG A 111 -16.25 -1.69 -29.09
CA ARG A 111 -16.35 -2.74 -30.11
C ARG A 111 -15.13 -2.71 -31.03
N GLN A 112 -14.78 -1.54 -31.58
CA GLN A 112 -13.60 -1.38 -32.43
C GLN A 112 -12.31 -1.78 -31.70
N PHE A 113 -12.22 -1.51 -30.40
CA PHE A 113 -11.08 -1.94 -29.59
C PHE A 113 -10.99 -3.47 -29.50
N PHE A 114 -12.08 -4.15 -29.14
CA PHE A 114 -12.07 -5.61 -29.06
C PHE A 114 -11.87 -6.28 -30.41
N GLU A 115 -12.48 -5.77 -31.49
CA GLU A 115 -12.24 -6.24 -32.86
C GLU A 115 -10.77 -6.07 -33.26
N LYS A 116 -10.14 -4.95 -32.88
CA LYS A 116 -8.72 -4.69 -33.15
C LYS A 116 -7.80 -5.62 -32.37
N ILE A 117 -8.17 -6.02 -31.15
CA ILE A 117 -7.34 -6.95 -30.36
C ILE A 117 -7.56 -8.40 -30.81
N SER A 118 -8.79 -8.83 -31.06
CA SER A 118 -9.10 -10.18 -31.54
C SER A 118 -8.57 -10.45 -32.96
N SER A 119 -8.46 -9.41 -33.80
CA SER A 119 -7.87 -9.50 -35.15
C SER A 119 -6.32 -9.62 -35.15
N GLY A 120 -5.69 -9.72 -33.98
CA GLY A 120 -4.24 -9.93 -33.86
C GLY A 120 -3.46 -8.64 -33.76
N PHE A 121 -3.48 -8.00 -32.58
CA PHE A 121 -2.42 -7.08 -32.20
C PHE A 121 -1.19 -7.89 -31.74
N SER A 122 -0.35 -8.30 -32.69
CA SER A 122 1.03 -8.69 -32.38
C SER A 122 1.77 -7.44 -31.90
N VAL A 123 1.99 -7.30 -30.60
CA VAL A 123 2.98 -6.35 -30.09
C VAL A 123 4.34 -6.89 -30.50
N ASP A 124 4.85 -6.42 -31.63
CA ASP A 124 6.27 -6.48 -31.95
C ASP A 124 7.03 -5.85 -30.79
N SER A 125 7.62 -6.71 -29.98
CA SER A 125 8.67 -6.33 -29.05
C SER A 125 9.89 -6.05 -29.92
N ALA A 126 10.10 -4.78 -30.25
CA ALA A 126 11.31 -4.31 -30.89
C ALA A 126 12.53 -4.70 -30.05
N GLU A 127 13.23 -5.69 -30.57
CA GLU A 127 14.68 -5.91 -30.56
C GLU A 127 15.49 -4.96 -29.67
N ASN A 128 16.00 -5.54 -28.57
CA ASN A 128 17.20 -5.04 -27.94
C ASN A 128 18.38 -5.75 -28.64
N GLU A 129 19.00 -5.08 -29.60
CA GLU A 129 20.29 -5.49 -30.16
C GLU A 129 21.36 -5.42 -29.07
N GLY A 130 22.12 -6.51 -28.94
CA GLY A 130 23.26 -6.64 -28.05
C GLY A 130 24.05 -7.90 -28.42
N GLU A 131 24.99 -7.72 -29.35
CA GLU A 131 25.93 -8.69 -29.90
C GLU A 131 26.52 -9.69 -28.88
N SER A 132 26.68 -10.96 -29.28
CA SER A 132 28.02 -11.52 -29.56
C SER A 132 28.01 -13.00 -29.98
N ASN A 133 28.59 -13.23 -31.16
CA ASN A 133 29.52 -14.29 -31.55
C ASN A 133 29.10 -15.79 -31.60
N LEU A 134 28.83 -16.23 -32.83
CA LEU A 134 29.57 -17.26 -33.58
C LEU A 134 30.19 -18.43 -32.80
N VAL A 135 29.71 -19.66 -33.02
CA VAL A 135 30.51 -20.79 -33.55
C VAL A 135 29.61 -21.72 -34.38
N ASN A 136 30.19 -22.18 -35.47
CA ASN A 136 29.66 -22.93 -36.61
C ASN A 136 29.61 -24.47 -36.34
N ILE A 137 29.52 -25.26 -37.42
CA ILE A 137 29.71 -26.74 -37.62
C ILE A 137 28.47 -27.66 -37.30
N PRO A 138 28.24 -28.78 -38.05
CA PRO A 138 27.20 -28.85 -39.09
C PRO A 138 26.44 -30.21 -39.19
N ARG A 139 25.35 -30.21 -39.97
CA ARG A 139 24.87 -31.27 -40.90
C ARG A 139 25.09 -32.75 -40.54
N VAL A 140 23.99 -33.51 -40.36
CA VAL A 140 23.80 -34.83 -41.01
C VAL A 140 22.35 -35.00 -41.47
N LYS A 141 22.21 -35.53 -42.70
CA LYS A 141 20.99 -35.83 -43.44
C LYS A 141 20.49 -37.25 -43.13
N ALA A 142 19.18 -37.43 -43.13
CA ALA A 142 18.46 -38.64 -43.58
C ALA A 142 17.00 -38.19 -43.77
N ALA A 143 16.48 -37.94 -44.98
CA ALA A 143 16.13 -38.90 -46.03
C ALA A 143 15.25 -40.04 -45.50
N ASP A 144 13.93 -39.87 -45.60
CA ASP A 144 13.10 -40.87 -46.26
C ASP A 144 11.85 -40.23 -46.87
N GLN A 145 11.72 -40.43 -48.18
CA GLN A 145 10.52 -40.16 -48.96
C GLN A 145 9.65 -41.42 -48.95
N ALA A 146 8.38 -41.30 -48.62
CA ALA A 146 7.36 -42.22 -49.10
C ALA A 146 6.09 -41.43 -49.44
N MET A 147 5.89 -41.30 -50.75
CA MET A 147 4.74 -40.78 -51.45
C MET A 147 3.57 -41.76 -51.33
N SER A 148 2.34 -41.28 -51.07
CA SER A 148 1.08 -41.79 -51.67
C SER A 148 -0.14 -41.02 -51.16
N THR A 149 -0.65 -40.16 -52.03
CA THR A 149 -2.06 -40.01 -52.45
C THR A 149 -3.21 -40.37 -51.49
N THR A 150 -4.01 -39.34 -51.24
CA THR A 150 -5.44 -39.30 -50.84
C THR A 150 -6.31 -40.37 -51.53
N PRO A 151 -7.44 -40.75 -50.91
CA PRO A 151 -8.69 -40.14 -51.39
C PRO A 151 -9.69 -39.78 -50.28
N GLN A 152 -10.46 -38.74 -50.62
CA GLN A 152 -11.63 -38.22 -49.92
C GLN A 152 -12.59 -39.34 -49.48
N SER A 153 -13.14 -39.19 -48.28
CA SER A 153 -14.48 -39.68 -47.97
C SER A 153 -15.22 -38.60 -47.21
N SER A 154 -16.31 -38.17 -47.85
CA SER A 154 -17.40 -37.37 -47.34
C SER A 154 -17.84 -37.80 -45.95
N THR A 155 -17.94 -36.84 -45.04
CA THR A 155 -18.82 -36.97 -43.89
C THR A 155 -19.47 -35.62 -43.63
N GLU A 156 -20.67 -35.52 -44.17
CA GLU A 156 -21.88 -34.95 -43.59
C GLU A 156 -21.72 -33.92 -42.46
N ALA A 157 -22.39 -32.79 -42.73
CA ALA A 157 -22.69 -31.72 -41.82
C ALA A 157 -23.11 -32.22 -40.42
N ASN A 158 -22.28 -31.89 -39.45
CA ASN A 158 -22.74 -31.47 -38.13
C ASN A 158 -22.00 -30.18 -37.82
N ARG A 159 -22.60 -29.04 -38.20
CA ARG A 159 -22.22 -27.75 -37.61
C ARG A 159 -22.74 -27.79 -36.17
N THR A 160 -21.95 -28.38 -35.27
CA THR A 160 -22.00 -27.99 -33.87
C THR A 160 -21.71 -26.51 -33.85
N ASP A 161 -22.70 -25.72 -33.45
CA ASP A 161 -22.56 -24.30 -33.21
C ASP A 161 -21.45 -24.13 -32.18
N SER A 162 -20.26 -23.78 -32.65
CA SER A 162 -19.04 -23.84 -31.85
C SER A 162 -18.96 -22.53 -31.07
N GLU A 163 -19.78 -22.42 -30.03
CA GLU A 163 -19.65 -21.39 -29.01
C GLU A 163 -18.22 -21.41 -28.46
N SER A 164 -17.43 -20.39 -28.80
CA SER A 164 -16.05 -20.26 -28.34
C SER A 164 -15.90 -19.01 -27.50
N TYR A 165 -15.18 -19.14 -26.38
CA TYR A 165 -14.85 -18.04 -25.49
C TYR A 165 -13.38 -17.67 -25.71
N GLU A 166 -13.13 -16.43 -26.10
CA GLU A 166 -11.76 -15.89 -26.20
C GLU A 166 -11.46 -15.03 -24.97
N THR A 167 -10.27 -15.22 -24.40
CA THR A 167 -9.78 -14.45 -23.26
C THR A 167 -8.72 -13.47 -23.73
N ILE A 168 -9.00 -12.18 -23.59
CA ILE A 168 -8.14 -11.09 -24.07
C ILE A 168 -7.62 -10.29 -22.87
N GLU A 169 -6.31 -10.07 -22.80
CA GLU A 169 -5.70 -9.17 -21.82
C GLU A 169 -5.70 -7.73 -22.35
N VAL A 170 -6.20 -6.80 -21.54
CA VAL A 170 -6.22 -5.37 -21.87
C VAL A 170 -4.93 -4.74 -21.33
N PRO A 171 -4.03 -4.26 -22.21
CA PRO A 171 -2.80 -3.60 -21.77
C PRO A 171 -3.15 -2.21 -21.26
N LEU A 172 -3.31 -2.09 -19.95
CA LEU A 172 -3.28 -0.82 -19.26
C LEU A 172 -1.81 -0.52 -18.93
N VAL A 173 -1.32 0.64 -19.35
CA VAL A 173 0.06 1.07 -19.13
C VAL A 173 0.14 1.86 -17.83
N PHE A 174 -0.84 2.72 -17.56
CA PHE A 174 -0.76 3.61 -16.41
C PHE A 174 -1.16 2.94 -15.10
N ASP A 175 -1.85 1.80 -15.13
CA ASP A 175 -2.22 1.06 -13.92
C ASP A 175 -0.99 0.35 -13.32
N GLY A 176 -0.15 -0.28 -14.14
CA GLY A 176 1.14 -0.83 -13.74
C GLY A 176 2.02 0.25 -13.12
N VAL A 177 2.14 1.41 -13.79
CA VAL A 177 2.88 2.57 -13.25
C VAL A 177 2.30 3.05 -11.91
N PHE A 178 0.98 3.02 -11.74
CA PHE A 178 0.34 3.39 -10.48
C PHE A 178 0.70 2.41 -9.35
N PHE A 179 0.60 1.10 -9.58
CA PHE A 179 0.91 0.10 -8.56
C PHE A 179 2.40 0.00 -8.26
N ASP A 180 3.28 0.16 -9.27
CA ASP A 180 4.72 0.23 -9.07
C ASP A 180 5.09 1.42 -8.16
N MET A 181 4.50 2.59 -8.41
CA MET A 181 4.73 3.78 -7.57
C MET A 181 4.18 3.58 -6.16
N LEU A 182 2.93 3.11 -6.03
CA LEU A 182 2.31 2.87 -4.73
C LEU A 182 3.11 1.86 -3.90
N GLN A 183 3.57 0.79 -4.52
CA GLN A 183 4.34 -0.24 -3.85
C GLN A 183 5.72 0.24 -3.44
N SER A 184 6.41 0.99 -4.31
CA SER A 184 7.66 1.63 -3.94
C SER A 184 7.47 2.57 -2.73
N ASP A 185 6.42 3.38 -2.74
CA ASP A 185 6.10 4.31 -1.64
C ASP A 185 5.79 3.56 -0.33
N VAL A 186 5.04 2.46 -0.39
CA VAL A 186 4.73 1.63 0.79
C VAL A 186 5.99 0.94 1.32
N ASN A 187 6.83 0.38 0.46
CA ASN A 187 8.09 -0.24 0.88
C ASN A 187 9.03 0.78 1.54
N ASN A 188 9.07 2.01 1.03
CA ASN A 188 9.84 3.10 1.62
C ASN A 188 9.32 3.49 3.00
N LEU A 189 7.99 3.49 3.21
CA LEU A 189 7.40 3.70 4.52
C LEU A 189 7.73 2.56 5.50
N ASP A 190 7.66 1.31 5.06
CA ASP A 190 8.00 0.16 5.89
C ASP A 190 9.47 0.19 6.32
N ALA A 191 10.38 0.55 5.40
CA ALA A 191 11.79 0.73 5.71
C ALA A 191 12.04 1.87 6.71
N LEU A 192 11.35 3.01 6.55
CA LEU A 192 11.39 4.11 7.50
C LEU A 192 10.89 3.66 8.88
N GLN A 193 9.73 2.99 8.92
CA GLN A 193 9.13 2.51 10.16
C GLN A 193 10.04 1.51 10.88
N ALA A 194 10.69 0.58 10.16
CA ALA A 194 11.64 -0.35 10.75
C ALA A 194 12.82 0.38 11.40
N THR A 195 13.40 1.35 10.68
CA THR A 195 14.54 2.15 11.15
C THR A 195 14.19 2.93 12.42
N GLU A 196 13.06 3.64 12.40
CA GLU A 196 12.61 4.44 13.54
C GLU A 196 12.19 3.58 14.74
N GLN A 197 11.57 2.42 14.48
CA GLN A 197 11.23 1.45 15.53
C GLN A 197 12.48 0.94 16.23
N ASP A 198 13.55 0.65 15.49
CA ASP A 198 14.80 0.18 16.08
C ASP A 198 15.49 1.28 16.89
N GLN A 199 15.51 2.51 16.40
CA GLN A 199 15.99 3.66 17.17
C GLN A 199 15.21 3.84 18.49
N LEU A 200 13.88 3.81 18.43
CA LEU A 200 13.03 3.91 19.63
C LEU A 200 13.30 2.78 20.63
N LYS A 201 13.48 1.54 20.16
CA LYS A 201 13.83 0.40 21.04
C LYS A 201 15.15 0.64 21.75
N GLU A 202 16.16 1.15 21.06
CA GLU A 202 17.45 1.48 21.66
C GLU A 202 17.34 2.60 22.70
N GLU A 203 16.61 3.67 22.39
CA GLU A 203 16.39 4.77 23.32
C GLU A 203 15.61 4.33 24.58
N VAL A 204 14.61 3.45 24.43
CA VAL A 204 13.87 2.86 25.56
C VAL A 204 14.79 2.00 26.42
N LYS A 205 15.66 1.18 25.82
CA LYS A 205 16.66 0.40 26.57
C LYS A 205 17.60 1.30 27.37
N GLU A 206 18.09 2.37 26.75
CA GLU A 206 19.01 3.29 27.40
C GLU A 206 18.34 4.07 28.53
N LEU A 207 17.12 4.56 28.31
CA LEU A 207 16.31 5.16 29.37
C LEU A 207 16.07 4.16 30.51
N GLY A 208 15.79 2.89 30.20
CA GLY A 208 15.64 1.84 31.20
C GLY A 208 16.88 1.67 32.09
N LYS A 209 18.09 1.75 31.51
CA LYS A 209 19.34 1.74 32.28
C LYS A 209 19.45 2.96 33.20
N GLN A 210 19.16 4.16 32.69
CA GLN A 210 19.20 5.40 33.47
C GLN A 210 18.23 5.35 34.66
N VAL A 211 16.97 4.97 34.40
CA VAL A 211 15.94 4.85 35.43
C VAL A 211 16.31 3.79 36.47
N SER A 212 16.88 2.66 36.01
CA SER A 212 17.37 1.61 36.91
C SER A 212 18.46 2.14 37.85
N GLN A 213 19.43 2.90 37.35
CA GLN A 213 20.51 3.48 38.16
C GLN A 213 19.99 4.42 39.25
N VAL A 214 19.07 5.32 38.92
CA VAL A 214 18.50 6.30 39.88
C VAL A 214 17.47 5.70 40.83
N SER A 215 16.99 4.49 40.52
CA SER A 215 15.99 3.75 41.30
C SER A 215 16.59 2.57 42.07
N ARG A 216 17.91 2.40 42.09
CA ARG A 216 18.55 1.30 42.84
C ARG A 216 18.18 1.41 44.32
N PRO A 217 17.67 0.34 44.96
CA PRO A 217 17.52 0.32 46.41
C PRO A 217 18.90 0.39 47.05
N SER A 218 19.13 1.39 47.89
CA SER A 218 20.40 1.56 48.60
C SER A 218 20.16 2.07 50.00
N ARG A 219 20.85 1.49 50.98
CA ARG A 219 20.83 1.95 52.37
C ARG A 219 21.71 3.18 52.61
N PHE A 220 22.68 3.42 51.72
CA PHE A 220 23.75 4.41 51.93
C PHE A 220 23.77 5.52 50.88
N SER A 221 22.93 5.45 49.83
CA SER A 221 22.85 6.48 48.79
C SER A 221 21.41 6.92 48.54
N LYS A 222 21.25 8.14 48.00
CA LYS A 222 19.95 8.65 47.57
C LYS A 222 19.37 7.75 46.47
N SER A 223 18.07 7.53 46.53
CA SER A 223 17.32 6.75 45.55
C SER A 223 15.94 7.39 45.36
N ASP A 224 15.47 7.40 44.12
CA ASP A 224 14.16 7.92 43.74
C ASP A 224 13.16 6.81 43.36
N LEU A 225 13.43 5.55 43.75
CA LEU A 225 12.60 4.38 43.47
C LEU A 225 11.09 4.60 43.72
N GLY A 226 10.73 5.16 44.87
CA GLY A 226 9.31 5.39 45.21
C GLY A 226 8.63 6.39 44.28
N ARG A 227 9.36 7.39 43.78
CA ARG A 227 8.84 8.39 42.83
C ARG A 227 8.68 7.79 41.45
N TRP A 228 9.68 7.03 41.00
CA TRP A 228 9.61 6.32 39.73
C TRP A 228 8.49 5.28 39.72
N ARG A 229 8.29 4.53 40.81
CA ARG A 229 7.15 3.62 40.95
C ARG A 229 5.83 4.37 40.79
N ARG A 230 5.66 5.50 41.48
CA ARG A 230 4.43 6.30 41.38
C ARG A 230 4.20 6.88 39.97
N ILE A 231 5.27 7.30 39.30
CA ILE A 231 5.21 7.77 37.91
C ILE A 231 4.77 6.63 36.98
N PHE A 232 5.35 5.43 37.12
CA PHE A 232 4.96 4.29 36.28
C PHE A 232 3.57 3.76 36.58
N GLU A 233 3.11 3.78 37.83
CA GLU A 233 1.70 3.50 38.17
C GLU A 233 0.77 4.44 37.41
N LEU A 234 0.99 5.76 37.50
CA LEU A 234 0.18 6.74 36.77
C LEU A 234 0.25 6.56 35.25
N TYR A 235 1.41 6.14 34.73
CA TYR A 235 1.60 5.92 33.31
C TYR A 235 0.84 4.68 32.81
N LEU A 236 0.85 3.60 33.60
CA LEU A 236 0.07 2.40 33.32
C LEU A 236 -1.44 2.69 33.41
N ASP A 237 -1.87 3.41 34.45
CA ASP A 237 -3.27 3.84 34.63
C ASP A 237 -3.76 4.75 33.48
N ALA A 238 -2.86 5.55 32.89
CA ALA A 238 -3.19 6.41 31.76
C ALA A 238 -3.49 5.62 30.47
N GLU A 239 -2.96 4.39 30.35
CA GLU A 239 -3.21 3.52 29.19
C GLU A 239 -2.95 4.24 27.85
N ILE A 240 -1.89 5.03 27.75
CA ILE A 240 -1.76 6.05 26.70
C ILE A 240 -1.94 5.50 25.28
N PHE A 241 -1.20 4.43 24.94
CA PHE A 241 -1.23 3.85 23.59
C PHE A 241 -2.10 2.61 23.46
N PHE A 242 -2.43 1.93 24.57
CA PHE A 242 -3.19 0.69 24.57
C PHE A 242 -4.16 0.67 25.75
N ALA A 243 -5.41 0.30 25.48
CA ALA A 243 -6.42 0.08 26.51
C ALA A 243 -6.50 -1.39 26.89
N THR A 244 -6.75 -1.67 28.18
CA THR A 244 -6.87 -3.04 28.71
C THR A 244 -8.29 -3.45 29.10
N HIS A 245 -9.27 -2.55 28.93
CA HIS A 245 -10.67 -2.81 29.27
C HIS A 245 -11.36 -3.71 28.23
N GLU A 246 -12.23 -4.62 28.68
CA GLU A 246 -12.91 -5.61 27.83
C GLU A 246 -13.64 -5.00 26.62
N ARG A 247 -14.29 -3.84 26.81
CA ARG A 247 -15.09 -3.18 25.77
C ARG A 247 -14.26 -2.49 24.70
N ASP A 248 -13.09 -1.95 25.07
CA ASP A 248 -12.30 -1.05 24.23
C ASP A 248 -10.83 -1.53 24.10
N HIS A 249 -10.60 -2.83 24.21
CA HIS A 249 -9.25 -3.41 24.20
C HIS A 249 -8.50 -3.10 22.89
N GLY A 250 -7.19 -2.83 23.02
CA GLY A 250 -6.30 -2.70 21.87
C GLY A 250 -5.67 -1.32 21.70
N ALA A 251 -5.14 -1.08 20.49
CA ALA A 251 -4.40 0.13 20.15
C ALA A 251 -5.33 1.35 20.10
N ARG A 252 -4.87 2.47 20.68
CA ARG A 252 -5.60 3.74 20.68
C ARG A 252 -5.26 4.58 19.46
N SER A 253 -6.21 5.44 19.08
CA SER A 253 -5.96 6.48 18.09
C SER A 253 -4.98 7.52 18.61
N SER A 254 -4.30 8.21 17.70
CA SER A 254 -3.39 9.30 18.07
C SER A 254 -4.08 10.41 18.86
N GLN A 255 -5.36 10.70 18.58
CA GLN A 255 -6.14 11.70 19.30
C GLN A 255 -6.36 11.27 20.76
N THR A 256 -6.76 10.02 20.98
CA THR A 256 -6.97 9.49 22.34
C THR A 256 -5.64 9.40 23.09
N ALA A 257 -4.58 8.92 22.45
CA ALA A 257 -3.25 8.85 23.04
C ALA A 257 -2.73 10.23 23.47
N LEU A 258 -2.96 11.27 22.65
CA LEU A 258 -2.64 12.65 23.01
C LEU A 258 -3.38 13.10 24.28
N GLN A 259 -4.69 12.86 24.37
CA GLN A 259 -5.50 13.22 25.54
C GLN A 259 -4.99 12.52 26.81
N GLN A 260 -4.66 11.24 26.70
CA GLN A 260 -4.16 10.45 27.83
C GLN A 260 -2.75 10.87 28.25
N LEU A 261 -1.88 11.20 27.29
CA LEU A 261 -0.56 11.73 27.60
C LEU A 261 -0.64 13.10 28.30
N GLN A 262 -1.58 13.96 27.89
CA GLN A 262 -1.88 15.21 28.59
C GLN A 262 -2.42 14.97 30.00
N TRP A 263 -3.33 14.02 30.17
CA TRP A 263 -3.84 13.62 31.48
C TRP A 263 -2.70 13.15 32.40
N PHE A 264 -1.84 12.25 31.91
CA PHE A 264 -0.69 11.75 32.65
C PHE A 264 0.23 12.89 33.13
N GLN A 265 0.60 13.80 32.23
CA GLN A 265 1.43 14.95 32.57
C GLN A 265 0.79 15.83 33.64
N ASN A 266 -0.53 16.07 33.54
CA ASN A 266 -1.28 16.82 34.54
C ASN A 266 -1.29 16.13 35.90
N GLN A 267 -1.43 14.80 35.96
CA GLN A 267 -1.35 14.04 37.21
C GLN A 267 0.03 14.12 37.86
N VAL A 268 1.09 13.95 37.06
CA VAL A 268 2.48 14.06 37.54
C VAL A 268 2.75 15.45 38.11
N LYS A 269 2.26 16.51 37.43
CA LYS A 269 2.39 17.90 37.88
C LYS A 269 1.60 18.16 39.17
N LYS A 270 0.35 17.68 39.24
CA LYS A 270 -0.52 17.83 40.42
C LYS A 270 0.09 17.20 41.67
N GLN A 271 0.76 16.06 41.53
CA GLN A 271 1.45 15.37 42.62
C GLN A 271 2.89 15.89 42.86
N GLN A 272 3.35 16.89 42.11
CA GLN A 272 4.69 17.48 42.18
C GLN A 272 5.85 16.46 42.08
N LEU A 273 5.63 15.31 41.44
CA LEU A 273 6.57 14.17 41.51
C LEU A 273 7.97 14.54 41.00
N VAL A 274 8.04 15.29 39.90
CA VAL A 274 9.31 15.74 39.29
C VAL A 274 10.06 16.73 40.18
N GLY A 275 9.33 17.63 40.83
CA GLY A 275 9.91 18.62 41.75
C GLY A 275 10.53 17.96 42.98
N THR A 276 9.98 16.82 43.40
CA THR A 276 10.46 16.10 44.58
C THR A 276 11.66 15.19 44.32
N PHE A 277 12.10 14.99 43.07
CA PHE A 277 13.27 14.14 42.77
C PHE A 277 14.51 14.57 43.55
N LYS A 278 15.20 13.58 44.13
CA LYS A 278 16.42 13.78 44.93
C LYS A 278 17.67 13.86 44.05
N LEU A 279 17.65 13.18 42.90
CA LEU A 279 18.75 13.10 41.94
C LEU A 279 18.44 13.96 40.71
N ALA A 280 19.45 14.68 40.20
CA ALA A 280 19.29 15.49 39.00
C ALA A 280 19.10 14.60 37.76
N GLU A 281 19.77 13.46 37.76
CA GLU A 281 19.69 12.40 36.76
C GLU A 281 18.26 11.86 36.63
N SER A 282 17.49 11.78 37.73
CA SER A 282 16.07 11.42 37.67
C SER A 282 15.24 12.44 36.88
N ARG A 283 15.56 13.73 36.99
CA ARG A 283 14.87 14.78 36.22
C ARG A 283 15.21 14.65 34.74
N SER A 284 16.48 14.45 34.40
CA SER A 284 16.92 14.23 33.02
C SER A 284 16.28 12.98 32.40
N ALA A 285 16.24 11.86 33.14
CA ALA A 285 15.59 10.64 32.69
C ALA A 285 14.07 10.85 32.51
N PHE A 286 13.41 11.62 33.38
CA PHE A 286 11.99 11.94 33.22
C PHE A 286 11.71 12.82 32.01
N SER A 287 12.55 13.82 31.73
CA SER A 287 12.45 14.61 30.50
C SER A 287 12.56 13.72 29.26
N ARG A 288 13.56 12.83 29.23
CA ARG A 288 13.76 11.87 28.14
C ARG A 288 12.60 10.88 28.00
N PHE A 289 12.01 10.46 29.12
CA PHE A 289 10.79 9.64 29.12
C PHE A 289 9.62 10.36 28.44
N LEU A 290 9.39 11.64 28.74
CA LEU A 290 8.35 12.43 28.07
C LEU A 290 8.65 12.63 26.58
N GLU A 291 9.90 12.91 26.23
CA GLU A 291 10.33 13.05 24.84
C GLU A 291 10.08 11.76 24.04
N LEU A 292 10.40 10.60 24.60
CA LEU A 292 10.11 9.30 23.98
C LEU A 292 8.61 9.07 23.75
N ASN A 293 7.78 9.42 24.73
CA ASN A 293 6.32 9.32 24.58
C ASN A 293 5.77 10.26 23.51
N LEU A 294 6.29 11.48 23.43
CA LEU A 294 5.94 12.41 22.37
C LEU A 294 6.40 11.90 21.00
N SER A 295 7.57 11.28 20.93
CA SER A 295 8.07 10.63 19.72
C SER A 295 7.13 9.50 19.29
N LEU A 296 6.76 8.58 20.18
CA LEU A 296 5.78 7.52 19.89
C LEU A 296 4.44 8.07 19.39
N LEU A 297 3.93 9.13 20.01
CA LEU A 297 2.71 9.79 19.55
C LEU A 297 2.85 10.35 18.12
N LYS A 298 4.00 10.95 17.78
CA LYS A 298 4.28 11.43 16.42
C LYS A 298 4.30 10.28 15.42
N HIS A 299 4.93 9.15 15.75
CA HIS A 299 4.93 7.97 14.89
C HIS A 299 3.50 7.51 14.59
N LEU A 300 2.68 7.38 15.64
CA LEU A 300 1.28 6.99 15.50
C LEU A 300 0.49 7.95 14.61
N GLN A 301 0.65 9.27 14.80
CA GLN A 301 0.02 10.28 13.95
C GLN A 301 0.46 10.17 12.48
N PHE A 302 1.76 9.97 12.24
CA PHE A 302 2.31 9.82 10.90
C PHE A 302 1.77 8.56 10.20
N GLN A 303 1.70 7.44 10.92
CA GLN A 303 1.13 6.19 10.41
C GLN A 303 -0.35 6.36 10.06
N GLU A 304 -1.16 6.91 10.97
CA GLU A 304 -2.59 7.16 10.72
C GLU A 304 -2.81 8.04 9.49
N LEU A 305 -2.01 9.10 9.32
CA LEU A 305 -2.08 9.98 8.16
C LEU A 305 -1.77 9.22 6.85
N ASN A 306 -0.69 8.43 6.82
CA ASN A 306 -0.31 7.67 5.62
C ASN A 306 -1.34 6.58 5.30
N VAL A 307 -1.82 5.82 6.31
CA VAL A 307 -2.89 4.83 6.13
C VAL A 307 -4.16 5.48 5.59
N LEU A 308 -4.54 6.65 6.11
CA LEU A 308 -5.69 7.40 5.59
C LEU A 308 -5.47 7.84 4.13
N ALA A 309 -4.26 8.29 3.78
CA ALA A 309 -3.93 8.68 2.41
C ALA A 309 -4.00 7.49 1.45
N ILE A 310 -3.46 6.33 1.84
CA ILE A 310 -3.52 5.07 1.08
C ILE A 310 -4.98 4.62 0.95
N SER A 311 -5.73 4.57 2.05
CA SER A 311 -7.14 4.18 2.00
C SER A 311 -7.95 5.10 1.08
N LYS A 312 -7.68 6.41 1.08
CA LYS A 312 -8.33 7.37 0.19
C LYS A 312 -7.86 7.29 -1.26
N ILE A 313 -6.65 6.81 -1.54
CA ILE A 313 -6.20 6.60 -2.92
C ILE A 313 -6.81 5.33 -3.49
N LEU A 314 -6.87 4.26 -2.71
CA LEU A 314 -7.46 2.98 -3.11
C LEU A 314 -8.99 3.03 -3.20
N LYS A 315 -9.67 3.70 -2.27
CA LYS A 315 -11.13 3.89 -2.30
C LYS A 315 -11.59 5.04 -3.19
N SER A 316 -10.69 5.67 -3.95
CA SER A 316 -11.11 6.74 -4.85
C SER A 316 -12.13 6.16 -5.81
N LYS A 317 -13.33 6.77 -5.90
CA LYS A 317 -14.47 6.35 -6.77
C LYS A 317 -14.14 6.28 -8.28
N ASN A 318 -12.88 6.43 -8.63
CA ASN A 318 -12.33 6.43 -9.98
C ASN A 318 -11.52 5.15 -10.28
N ILE A 319 -11.43 4.21 -9.32
CA ILE A 319 -10.94 2.85 -9.56
C ILE A 319 -12.20 1.98 -9.73
N PRO A 320 -12.36 1.25 -10.85
CA PRO A 320 -13.38 0.21 -10.92
C PRO A 320 -13.14 -0.82 -9.80
N PRO A 321 -14.20 -1.37 -9.17
CA PRO A 321 -14.08 -2.30 -8.06
C PRO A 321 -13.23 -3.54 -8.40
#